data_AF-A0A948CBB3-F1
#
_entry.id   AF-A0A948CBB3-F1
#
_cell.length_a   1.000
_cell.length_b   1.000
_cell.length_c   1.000
_cell.angle_alpha   90.00
_cell.angle_beta   90.00
_cell.angle_gamma   90.00
#
_symmetry.space_group_name_H-M   'P 1'
#
loop_
_entity.id
_entity.type
_entity.pdbx_description
1 polymer ?
#
loop_
_entity_poly.entity_id
_entity_poly.type
_entity_poly.pdbx_seq_one_letter_code
_entity_poly.pdbx_strand_id
1 'polypeptide(L)' 'MDGSSSPRAGGPSRRRSFTPAQKLEHLAAYESACESSEGGAYLRREGLYSSLISEWRRLRDAGVLEGK' A
#
# COMPACT_ATOMS: atom_id res chain seq x y z
N MET A 1 -3.46 -20.35 12.39
CA MET A 1 -3.78 -20.33 10.96
C MET A 1 -3.90 -18.87 10.59
N ASP A 2 -2.85 -18.26 10.07
CA ASP A 2 -2.88 -16.89 9.57
C ASP A 2 -2.27 -16.91 8.16
N GLY A 3 -3.12 -16.62 7.18
CA GLY A 3 -2.79 -16.73 5.76
C GLY A 3 -1.99 -15.53 5.29
N SER A 4 -0.70 -15.49 5.60
CA SER A 4 0.25 -14.62 4.88
C SER A 4 0.51 -15.17 3.48
N SER A 5 -0.44 -14.96 2.58
CA SER A 5 -0.23 -15.12 1.14
C SER A 5 0.52 -13.89 0.62
N SER A 6 1.84 -13.87 0.80
CA SER A 6 2.72 -12.95 0.11
C SER A 6 3.22 -13.63 -1.17
N PRO A 7 2.71 -13.27 -2.37
CA PRO A 7 3.21 -13.86 -3.59
C PRO A 7 4.61 -13.29 -3.87
N ARG A 8 5.60 -14.18 -3.86
CA ARG A 8 6.98 -13.92 -4.28
C ARG A 8 7.00 -13.23 -5.66
N ALA A 9 7.26 -11.93 -5.69
CA ALA A 9 7.42 -11.18 -6.93
C ALA A 9 8.86 -11.33 -7.47
N GLY A 10 9.09 -12.42 -8.20
CA GLY A 10 10.27 -12.61 -9.04
C GLY A 10 9.86 -12.90 -10.48
N GLY A 11 9.90 -11.90 -11.36
CA GLY A 11 9.65 -12.08 -12.80
C GLY A 11 9.34 -10.78 -13.55
N PRO A 12 9.74 -10.68 -14.84
CA PRO A 12 10.23 -9.45 -15.48
C PRO A 12 9.16 -8.38 -15.69
N SER A 13 9.50 -7.14 -15.26
CA SER A 13 8.87 -5.85 -15.59
C SER A 13 7.38 -5.91 -15.91
N ARG A 14 6.58 -6.42 -14.96
CA ARG A 14 5.13 -6.49 -15.05
C ARG A 14 4.59 -5.29 -14.27
N ARG A 15 3.76 -4.45 -14.93
CA ARG A 15 3.00 -3.34 -14.32
C ARG A 15 2.81 -3.57 -12.82
N ARG A 16 3.35 -2.70 -11.95
CA ARG A 16 3.24 -2.80 -10.48
C ARG A 16 1.76 -2.78 -10.09
N SER A 17 1.10 -3.93 -10.14
CA SER A 17 -0.27 -4.13 -9.69
C SER A 17 -0.21 -4.40 -8.20
N PHE A 18 -0.47 -3.38 -7.38
CA PHE A 18 -0.56 -3.56 -5.94
C PHE A 18 -1.81 -4.36 -5.59
N THR A 19 -1.62 -5.48 -4.89
CA THR A 19 -2.73 -6.24 -4.32
C THR A 19 -3.41 -5.41 -3.21
N PRO A 20 -4.68 -5.70 -2.86
CA PRO A 20 -5.35 -4.99 -1.79
C PRO A 20 -4.57 -5.00 -0.46
N ALA A 21 -4.01 -6.16 -0.10
CA ALA A 21 -3.14 -6.30 1.07
C ALA A 21 -1.89 -5.41 1.00
N GLN A 22 -1.21 -5.33 -0.15
CA GLN A 22 -0.05 -4.43 -0.32
C GLN A 22 -0.45 -2.96 -0.18
N LYS A 23 -1.62 -2.56 -0.70
CA LYS A 23 -2.12 -1.19 -0.53
C LYS A 23 -2.36 -0.85 0.95
N LEU A 24 -2.91 -1.79 1.73
CA LEU A 24 -3.11 -1.64 3.17
C LEU A 24 -1.78 -1.57 3.92
N GLU A 25 -0.79 -2.38 3.54
CA GLU A 25 0.55 -2.35 4.13
C GLU A 25 1.23 -1.00 3.90
N HIS A 26 1.17 -0.49 2.65
CA HIS A 26 1.69 0.85 2.33
C HIS A 26 0.92 1.97 3.05
N LEU A 27 -0.40 1.83 3.24
CA LEU A 27 -1.19 2.78 4.02
C LEU A 27 -0.72 2.80 5.48
N ALA A 28 -0.59 1.64 6.12
CA ALA A 28 -0.13 1.55 7.51
C ALA A 28 1.31 2.06 7.68
N ALA A 29 2.21 1.71 6.77
CA ALA A 29 3.59 2.19 6.76
C ALA A 29 3.65 3.71 6.54
N TYR A 30 2.80 4.26 5.65
CA TYR A 30 2.70 5.70 5.45
C TYR A 30 2.13 6.40 6.69
N GLU A 31 1.11 5.84 7.35
CA GLU A 31 0.54 6.41 8.58
C GLU A 31 1.59 6.49 9.69
N SER A 32 2.33 5.40 9.92
CA SER A 32 3.42 5.37 10.90
C SER A 32 4.57 6.34 10.54
N ALA A 33 4.94 6.42 9.27
CA ALA A 33 5.93 7.40 8.80
C ALA A 33 5.40 8.84 8.91
N CYS A 34 4.10 9.05 8.74
CA CYS A 34 3.46 10.37 8.88
C CYS A 34 3.51 10.87 10.33
N GLU A 35 3.36 9.98 11.32
CA GLU A 35 3.53 10.33 12.74
C GLU A 35 4.94 10.86 13.04
N SER A 36 5.96 10.32 12.38
CA SER A 36 7.36 10.76 12.48
C SER A 36 7.70 11.93 11.55
N SER A 37 6.72 12.51 10.84
CA SER A 37 6.94 13.53 9.79
C SER A 37 7.80 13.06 8.61
N GLU A 38 8.01 11.75 8.48
CA GLU A 38 8.77 11.06 7.42
C GLU A 38 7.86 10.53 6.29
N GLY A 39 6.54 10.72 6.38
CA GLY A 39 5.59 10.24 5.38
C GLY A 39 5.93 10.71 3.96
N GLY A 40 6.39 11.95 3.79
CA GLY A 40 6.86 12.47 2.50
C GLY A 40 8.14 11.79 1.98
N ALA A 41 9.05 11.41 2.89
CA ALA A 41 10.26 10.67 2.53
C ALA A 41 9.94 9.22 2.14
N TYR A 42 9.00 8.59 2.84
CA TYR A 42 8.46 7.28 2.49
C TYR A 42 7.83 7.27 1.10
N LEU A 43 6.97 8.26 0.81
CA LEU A 43 6.36 8.43 -0.52
C LEU A 43 7.42 8.55 -1.63
N ARG A 44 8.46 9.35 -1.42
CA ARG A 44 9.55 9.49 -2.40
C ARG A 44 10.38 8.22 -2.58
N ARG A 45 10.64 7.47 -1.50
CA ARG A 45 11.39 6.20 -1.55
C ARG A 45 10.64 5.13 -2.33
N GLU A 46 9.33 5.01 -2.09
CA GLU A 46 8.49 3.99 -2.75
C GLU A 46 8.00 4.43 -4.14
N GLY A 47 8.10 5.73 -4.45
CA GLY A 47 7.55 6.35 -5.66
C GLY A 47 6.03 6.46 -5.61
N LEU A 48 5.46 6.60 -4.40
CA LEU A 48 4.03 6.75 -4.16
C LEU A 48 3.63 8.22 -4.13
N TYR A 49 2.40 8.51 -4.52
CA TYR A 49 1.84 9.87 -4.48
C TYR A 49 0.82 9.98 -3.35
N SER A 50 0.74 11.14 -2.69
CA SER A 50 -0.22 11.38 -1.61
C SER A 50 -1.68 11.22 -2.07
N SER A 51 -1.98 11.55 -3.33
CA SER A 51 -3.29 11.29 -3.94
C SER A 51 -3.60 9.79 -4.04
N LEU A 52 -2.59 8.95 -4.27
CA LEU A 52 -2.74 7.49 -4.34
C LEU A 52 -3.07 6.90 -2.96
N ILE A 53 -2.37 7.36 -1.91
CA ILE A 53 -2.67 7.02 -0.50
C ILE A 53 -4.10 7.44 -0.15
N SER A 54 -4.51 8.66 -0.54
CA SER A 54 -5.87 9.14 -0.30
C SER A 54 -6.92 8.30 -1.04
N GLU A 55 -6.62 7.89 -2.27
CA GLU A 55 -7.48 6.99 -3.04
C GLU A 55 -7.58 5.61 -2.36
N TRP A 56 -6.47 5.05 -1.90
CA TRP A 56 -6.46 3.77 -1.18
C TRP A 56 -7.23 3.83 0.13
N ARG A 57 -7.16 4.94 0.88
CA ARG A 57 -8.01 5.14 2.06
C ARG A 57 -9.50 5.09 1.71
N ARG A 58 -9.92 5.73 0.61
CA ARG A 58 -11.31 5.65 0.12
C ARG A 58 -11.69 4.24 -0.32
N LEU A 59 -10.79 3.53 -1.00
CA LEU A 59 -11.04 2.14 -1.41
C LEU A 59 -11.13 1.19 -0.20
N ARG A 60 -10.36 1.44 0.87
CA ARG A 60 -10.47 0.73 2.14
C ARG A 60 -11.83 0.98 2.78
N ASP A 61 -12.19 2.25 2.94
CA ASP A 61 -13.45 2.68 3.55
C ASP A 61 -14.68 2.15 2.78
N ALA A 62 -14.58 2.12 1.45
CA ALA A 62 -15.58 1.52 0.57
C ALA A 62 -15.60 -0.02 0.59
N GLY A 63 -14.76 -0.68 1.40
CA GLY A 63 -14.65 -2.14 1.49
C GLY A 63 -13.99 -2.82 0.26
N VAL A 64 -13.52 -2.05 -0.72
CA VAL A 64 -12.91 -2.55 -1.96
C VAL A 64 -11.56 -3.20 -1.69
N LEU A 65 -10.83 -2.72 -0.68
CA LEU A 65 -9.54 -3.32 -0.30
C LEU A 65 -9.64 -4.51 0.66
N GLU A 66 -10.79 -4.69 1.32
CA GLU A 66 -11.00 -5.73 2.34
C GLU A 66 -11.82 -6.92 1.79
N GLY A 67 -12.48 -6.75 0.64
CA GLY A 67 -13.46 -7.71 0.09
C GLY A 67 -12.93 -8.77 -0.89
N LYS A 68 -11.73 -9.34 -0.70
CA LYS A 68 -11.30 -10.50 -1.51
C LYS A 68 -10.68 -11.64 -0.70
#